data_AF-A0A1I6KTH3-F1
#
_entry.id   AF-A0A1I6KTH3-F1
#
_cell.length_a   1.000
_cell.length_b   1.000
_cell.length_c   1.000
_cell.angle_alpha   90.00
_cell.angle_beta   90.00
_cell.angle_gamma   90.00
#
_symmetry.space_group_name_H-M   'P 1'
#
loop_
_entity.id
_entity.type
_entity.pdbx_description
1 polymer ?
#
loop_
_entity_poly.entity_id
_entity_poly.type
_entity_poly.pdbx_seq_one_letter_code
_entity_poly.pdbx_strand_id
1 'polypeptide(L)'
;MPESHPNDDLIDARPRRRRRRIWPWVLGIVGIIIIVLIAAGIAGAKLFSEAMDVRSDLESAKSRLSNVTELVRSGDQAQFDTVAAEVLGYTSSADRIVQGPLWEYASWIPFVGQNIAAIRSTTEATHLLVRDALPASFTVLGAMQRENIRFEGGGFNLATFRQALDALPAVDAAFAEAQQKIAGIDRDDLLPIVDDAVGQVIEVIDQAAPLAHTATEVLPTALTMLGEQGPRTYLVIFQNNAEIRATGGEGAAAVYVRADGGRLTLEGQTGSTTFESPGLTGVQHLDLPADTLALYDDEFARFSQNYTKTPNFPTAARMFQAIAAKTGYGVDGVVSLDPVVLSDILAVTGPVTVDGIEVNADNALQILLSDTYLRNPGDQGPADAFFAATSATVFQKLVSGDWDLMKMLDVFAAAGEQQRLYGWFGREDEEVVARELGIDGAMKADNAETTEVGIFLNDAAVSKLEYYLSTSVDVSCNPADRTVTTSITMTNSVDRDDLTFHILARRSPSYGGSGTSMLLDVLYFAPPGATIAGVDPAEGDAQDLARTSTEDGRNAQSIAVLLDRGQTRTVTYTSVLPEGPLGPISVRYSPTVTDTPVTIAPACAELTGP
;
A
#
# COMPACT_ATOMS: atom_id res chain seq x y z
N MET A 1 109.03 -39.39 -40.64
CA MET A 1 109.93 -39.74 -39.52
C MET A 1 110.47 -38.44 -38.94
N PRO A 2 110.71 -38.30 -37.62
CA PRO A 2 110.67 -39.28 -36.52
C PRO A 2 109.65 -38.90 -35.40
N GLU A 3 109.09 -39.86 -34.67
CA GLU A 3 109.43 -40.31 -33.29
C GLU A 3 109.37 -39.24 -32.18
N SER A 4 108.53 -39.47 -31.16
CA SER A 4 108.90 -39.94 -29.81
C SER A 4 108.00 -39.36 -28.69
N HIS A 5 107.42 -40.26 -27.86
CA HIS A 5 106.92 -40.05 -26.48
C HIS A 5 108.04 -39.54 -25.51
N PRO A 6 107.83 -39.24 -24.18
CA PRO A 6 106.65 -39.37 -23.28
C PRO A 6 106.41 -38.22 -22.24
N ASN A 7 105.29 -38.35 -21.48
CA ASN A 7 104.95 -37.95 -20.10
C ASN A 7 105.66 -36.79 -19.37
N ASP A 8 104.88 -35.86 -18.78
CA ASP A 8 104.67 -35.79 -17.31
C ASP A 8 103.56 -34.81 -16.90
N ASP A 9 102.91 -35.12 -15.78
CA ASP A 9 101.76 -34.46 -15.15
C ASP A 9 102.02 -33.01 -14.70
N LEU A 10 101.07 -32.10 -15.00
CA LEU A 10 100.78 -30.94 -14.15
C LEU A 10 99.28 -30.64 -14.14
N ILE A 11 98.70 -30.82 -12.96
CA ILE A 11 97.34 -30.49 -12.55
C ILE A 11 97.19 -28.97 -12.52
N ASP A 12 96.25 -28.42 -13.29
CA ASP A 12 95.74 -27.06 -13.08
C ASP A 12 94.21 -27.03 -13.21
N ALA A 13 93.55 -26.49 -12.18
CA ALA A 13 92.13 -26.63 -11.92
C ALA A 13 91.29 -25.66 -12.75
N ARG A 14 90.50 -26.17 -13.70
CA ARG A 14 89.42 -25.41 -14.36
C ARG A 14 88.09 -25.59 -13.62
N PRO A 15 87.27 -24.52 -13.46
CA PRO A 15 86.04 -24.59 -12.69
C PRO A 15 84.98 -25.46 -13.39
N ARG A 16 84.44 -26.44 -12.66
CA ARG A 16 83.30 -27.27 -13.11
C ARG A 16 82.07 -26.38 -13.35
N ARG A 17 81.68 -26.17 -14.61
CA ARG A 17 80.33 -25.72 -14.97
C ARG A 17 79.32 -26.77 -14.49
N ARG A 18 78.66 -26.52 -13.35
CA ARG A 18 77.44 -27.23 -12.94
C ARG A 18 76.38 -27.04 -14.03
N ARG A 19 76.16 -28.04 -14.88
CA ARG A 19 74.92 -28.13 -15.69
C ARG A 19 73.75 -28.15 -14.70
N ARG A 20 72.97 -27.07 -14.62
CA ARG A 20 71.70 -27.04 -13.91
C ARG A 20 70.78 -28.06 -14.58
N ARG A 21 70.66 -29.24 -13.97
CA ARG A 21 69.75 -30.30 -14.37
C ARG A 21 68.35 -29.79 -13.99
N ILE A 22 67.67 -29.11 -14.91
CA ILE A 22 66.24 -28.80 -14.75
C ILE A 22 65.57 -30.17 -14.62
N TRP A 23 65.05 -30.49 -13.44
CA TRP A 23 64.41 -31.78 -13.19
C TRP A 23 63.23 -31.93 -14.18
N PRO A 24 63.08 -33.08 -14.88
CA PRO A 24 62.02 -33.29 -15.88
C PRO A 24 60.61 -33.09 -15.31
N TRP A 25 60.44 -33.20 -14.00
CA TRP A 25 59.22 -32.89 -13.25
C TRP A 25 58.81 -31.42 -13.29
N VAL A 26 59.76 -30.47 -13.35
CA VAL A 26 59.47 -29.03 -13.44
C VAL A 26 58.94 -28.67 -14.82
N LEU A 27 59.48 -29.28 -15.88
CA LEU A 27 58.96 -29.14 -17.25
C LEU A 27 57.58 -29.80 -17.41
N GLY A 28 57.34 -30.93 -16.72
CA GLY A 28 56.03 -31.57 -16.64
C GLY A 28 54.98 -30.71 -15.92
N ILE A 29 55.33 -30.11 -14.78
CA ILE A 29 54.44 -29.21 -14.02
C ILE A 29 54.11 -27.95 -14.84
N VAL A 30 55.10 -27.33 -15.47
CA VAL A 30 54.88 -26.17 -16.34
C VAL A 30 54.03 -26.53 -17.55
N GLY A 31 54.23 -27.71 -18.16
CA GLY A 31 53.38 -28.21 -19.24
C GLY A 31 51.92 -28.42 -18.81
N ILE A 32 51.69 -29.00 -17.63
CA ILE A 32 50.35 -29.18 -17.06
C ILE A 32 49.69 -27.82 -16.77
N ILE A 33 50.43 -26.87 -16.20
CA ILE A 33 49.92 -25.51 -15.93
C ILE A 33 49.51 -24.83 -17.24
N ILE A 34 50.31 -24.93 -18.30
CA ILE A 34 49.98 -24.35 -19.61
C ILE A 34 48.73 -25.00 -20.22
N ILE A 35 48.59 -26.32 -20.11
CA ILE A 35 47.39 -27.03 -20.59
C ILE A 35 46.15 -26.59 -19.80
N VAL A 36 46.27 -26.45 -18.48
CA VAL A 36 45.18 -25.94 -17.62
C VAL A 36 44.80 -24.51 -18.00
N LEU A 37 45.77 -23.64 -18.29
CA LEU A 37 45.51 -22.25 -18.71
C LEU A 37 44.86 -22.17 -20.09
N ILE A 38 45.26 -23.02 -21.05
CA ILE A 38 44.62 -23.08 -22.39
C ILE A 38 43.19 -23.62 -22.26
N ALA A 39 43.00 -24.68 -21.47
CA ALA A 39 41.67 -25.23 -21.20
C ALA A 39 40.76 -24.19 -20.50
N ALA A 40 41.30 -23.45 -19.53
CA ALA A 40 40.60 -22.34 -18.88
C ALA A 40 40.27 -21.19 -19.85
N GLY A 41 41.18 -20.86 -20.78
CA GLY A 41 40.93 -19.84 -21.81
C GLY A 41 39.83 -20.24 -22.80
N ILE A 42 39.81 -21.50 -23.23
CA ILE A 42 38.75 -22.04 -24.11
C ILE A 42 37.42 -22.09 -23.34
N ALA A 43 37.44 -22.58 -22.09
CA ALA A 43 36.27 -22.60 -21.22
C ALA A 43 35.72 -21.18 -20.98
N GLY A 44 36.59 -20.20 -20.73
CA GLY A 44 36.22 -18.80 -20.55
C GLY A 44 35.65 -18.16 -21.82
N ALA A 45 36.24 -18.41 -22.98
CA ALA A 45 35.69 -17.92 -24.27
C ALA A 45 34.33 -18.54 -24.59
N LYS A 46 34.17 -19.84 -24.29
CA LYS A 46 32.88 -20.53 -24.43
C LYS A 46 31.84 -19.98 -23.45
N LEU A 47 32.20 -19.78 -22.18
CA LEU A 47 31.34 -19.21 -21.16
C LEU A 47 30.90 -17.79 -21.53
N PHE A 48 31.81 -16.97 -22.08
CA PHE A 48 31.47 -15.62 -22.56
C PHE A 48 30.49 -15.66 -23.74
N SER A 49 30.70 -16.57 -24.70
CA SER A 49 29.75 -16.77 -25.81
C SER A 49 28.38 -17.19 -25.29
N GLU A 50 28.33 -18.21 -24.43
CA GLU A 50 27.10 -18.69 -23.81
C GLU A 50 26.40 -17.60 -22.97
N ALA A 51 27.16 -16.74 -22.28
CA ALA A 51 26.59 -15.61 -21.54
C ALA A 51 25.97 -14.57 -22.47
N MET A 52 26.55 -14.35 -23.65
CA MET A 52 25.97 -13.47 -24.67
C MET A 52 24.71 -14.08 -25.30
N ASP A 53 24.69 -15.40 -25.50
CA ASP A 53 23.51 -16.13 -25.97
C ASP A 53 22.37 -16.05 -24.94
N VAL A 54 22.65 -16.30 -23.65
CA VAL A 54 21.69 -16.13 -22.54
C VAL A 54 21.15 -14.71 -22.50
N ARG A 55 22.01 -13.71 -22.60
CA ARG A 55 21.60 -12.30 -22.66
C ARG A 55 20.67 -12.04 -23.85
N SER A 56 21.04 -12.50 -25.04
CA SER A 56 20.25 -12.32 -26.26
C SER A 56 18.89 -12.99 -26.17
N ASP A 57 18.84 -14.21 -25.63
CA ASP A 57 17.59 -14.95 -25.42
C ASP A 57 16.69 -14.21 -24.41
N LEU A 58 17.21 -13.77 -23.28
CA LEU A 58 16.44 -13.02 -22.27
C LEU A 58 15.99 -11.63 -22.75
N GLU A 59 16.82 -10.91 -23.51
CA GLU A 59 16.44 -9.65 -24.16
C GLU A 59 15.34 -9.87 -25.21
N SER A 60 15.39 -10.98 -25.96
CA SER A 60 14.36 -11.35 -26.93
C SER A 60 13.05 -11.71 -26.22
N ALA A 61 13.12 -12.49 -25.14
CA ALA A 61 11.97 -12.80 -24.28
C ALA A 61 11.32 -11.51 -23.75
N LYS A 62 12.11 -10.59 -23.16
CA LYS A 62 11.65 -9.28 -22.67
C LYS A 62 10.98 -8.47 -23.79
N SER A 63 11.60 -8.41 -24.98
CA SER A 63 11.03 -7.69 -26.13
C SER A 63 9.72 -8.28 -26.64
N ARG A 64 9.49 -9.58 -26.48
CA ARG A 64 8.21 -10.21 -26.83
C ARG A 64 7.15 -9.99 -25.77
N LEU A 65 7.55 -10.01 -24.49
CA LEU A 65 6.67 -9.73 -23.35
C LEU A 65 6.17 -8.28 -23.31
N SER A 66 6.89 -7.32 -23.92
CA SER A 66 6.49 -5.90 -23.89
C SER A 66 5.09 -5.62 -24.46
N ASN A 67 4.53 -6.53 -25.26
CA ASN A 67 3.21 -6.40 -25.85
C ASN A 67 2.14 -7.27 -25.17
N VAL A 68 2.50 -8.05 -24.14
CA VAL A 68 1.55 -8.97 -23.47
C VAL A 68 0.37 -8.23 -22.88
N THR A 69 0.57 -7.02 -22.33
CA THR A 69 -0.52 -6.19 -21.80
C THR A 69 -1.57 -5.88 -22.87
N GLU A 70 -1.15 -5.60 -24.11
CA GLU A 70 -2.10 -5.34 -25.21
C GLU A 70 -2.82 -6.62 -25.65
N LEU A 71 -2.14 -7.77 -25.65
CA LEU A 71 -2.75 -9.07 -25.97
C LEU A 71 -3.80 -9.49 -24.94
N VAL A 72 -3.47 -9.28 -23.66
CA VAL A 72 -4.41 -9.42 -22.55
C VAL A 72 -5.56 -8.46 -22.72
N ARG A 73 -5.33 -7.21 -23.11
CA ARG A 73 -6.41 -6.23 -23.31
C ARG A 73 -7.31 -6.55 -24.51
N SER A 74 -6.75 -7.11 -25.58
CA SER A 74 -7.50 -7.46 -26.80
C SER A 74 -8.22 -8.81 -26.71
N GLY A 75 -7.92 -9.62 -25.68
CA GLY A 75 -8.42 -10.98 -25.55
C GLY A 75 -7.96 -11.93 -26.66
N ASP A 76 -6.86 -11.62 -27.35
CA ASP A 76 -6.36 -12.45 -28.45
C ASP A 76 -5.55 -13.63 -27.91
N GLN A 77 -6.26 -14.67 -27.48
CA GLN A 77 -5.66 -15.91 -26.97
C GLN A 77 -4.69 -16.53 -27.98
N ALA A 78 -5.02 -16.52 -29.28
CA ALA A 78 -4.19 -17.19 -30.29
C ALA A 78 -2.84 -16.48 -30.47
N GLN A 79 -2.85 -15.14 -30.47
CA GLN A 79 -1.63 -14.35 -30.51
C GLN A 79 -0.87 -14.45 -29.18
N PHE A 80 -1.57 -14.48 -28.04
CA PHE A 80 -0.95 -14.71 -26.73
C PHE A 80 -0.22 -16.06 -26.67
N ASP A 81 -0.87 -17.15 -27.07
CA ASP A 81 -0.26 -18.50 -27.08
C ASP A 81 1.00 -18.54 -27.95
N THR A 82 0.98 -17.83 -29.08
CA THR A 82 2.14 -17.69 -29.97
C THR A 82 3.28 -16.97 -29.26
N VAL A 83 3.00 -15.83 -28.63
CA VAL A 83 4.01 -15.04 -27.89
C VAL A 83 4.53 -15.82 -26.69
N ALA A 84 3.67 -16.46 -25.91
CA ALA A 84 4.04 -17.28 -24.76
C ALA A 84 4.96 -18.44 -25.19
N ALA A 85 4.67 -19.11 -26.30
CA ALA A 85 5.52 -20.17 -26.84
C ALA A 85 6.90 -19.66 -27.31
N GLU A 86 6.95 -18.48 -27.96
CA GLU A 86 8.23 -17.85 -28.34
C GLU A 86 9.07 -17.47 -27.10
N VAL A 87 8.45 -16.81 -26.12
CA VAL A 87 9.11 -16.42 -24.86
C VAL A 87 9.60 -17.66 -24.11
N LEU A 88 8.77 -18.70 -24.00
CA LEU A 88 9.17 -19.98 -23.39
C LEU A 88 10.34 -20.61 -24.13
N GLY A 89 10.37 -20.54 -25.47
CA GLY A 89 11.49 -21.02 -26.28
C GLY A 89 12.81 -20.33 -25.93
N TYR A 90 12.80 -19.00 -25.83
CA TYR A 90 13.97 -18.21 -25.43
C TYR A 90 14.41 -18.51 -23.99
N THR A 91 13.49 -18.50 -23.02
CA THR A 91 13.86 -18.75 -21.61
C THR A 91 14.30 -20.18 -21.37
N SER A 92 13.73 -21.17 -22.06
CA SER A 92 14.18 -22.57 -22.00
C SER A 92 15.58 -22.75 -22.59
N SER A 93 15.90 -22.00 -23.65
CA SER A 93 17.24 -22.00 -24.26
C SER A 93 18.27 -21.44 -23.29
N ALA A 94 17.99 -20.27 -22.70
CA ALA A 94 18.82 -19.63 -21.70
C ALA A 94 19.02 -20.53 -20.46
N ASP A 95 17.93 -21.08 -19.91
CA ASP A 95 17.95 -21.98 -18.75
C ASP A 95 18.83 -23.22 -19.00
N ARG A 96 18.68 -23.87 -20.16
CA ARG A 96 19.53 -25.00 -20.55
C ARG A 96 21.01 -24.65 -20.63
N ILE A 97 21.35 -23.45 -21.09
CA ILE A 97 22.75 -22.99 -21.16
C ILE A 97 23.31 -22.83 -19.75
N VAL A 98 22.62 -22.11 -18.86
CA VAL A 98 23.09 -21.80 -17.51
C VAL A 98 23.07 -23.00 -16.56
N GLN A 99 22.30 -24.05 -16.87
CA GLN A 99 22.34 -25.34 -16.18
C GLN A 99 23.47 -26.26 -16.69
N GLY A 100 24.20 -25.86 -17.73
CA GLY A 100 25.29 -26.65 -18.28
C GLY A 100 26.47 -26.82 -17.31
N PRO A 101 27.27 -27.90 -17.46
CA PRO A 101 28.39 -28.19 -16.56
C PRO A 101 29.45 -27.07 -16.55
N LEU A 102 29.59 -26.32 -17.65
CA LEU A 102 30.49 -25.18 -17.71
C LEU A 102 30.11 -24.09 -16.70
N TRP A 103 28.82 -23.77 -16.61
CA TRP A 103 28.26 -22.78 -15.69
C TRP A 103 28.26 -23.27 -14.25
N GLU A 104 28.01 -24.57 -14.04
CA GLU A 104 28.13 -25.20 -12.72
C GLU A 104 29.54 -25.04 -12.16
N TYR A 105 30.57 -25.45 -12.89
CA TYR A 105 31.94 -25.31 -12.41
C TYR A 105 32.41 -23.86 -12.34
N ALA A 106 31.97 -22.99 -13.26
CA ALA A 106 32.29 -21.57 -13.22
C ALA A 106 31.73 -20.88 -11.96
N SER A 107 30.59 -21.35 -11.44
CA SER A 107 29.99 -20.81 -10.22
C SER A 107 30.82 -21.04 -8.94
N TRP A 108 31.82 -21.93 -8.98
CA TRP A 108 32.71 -22.19 -7.84
C TRP A 108 33.98 -21.33 -7.83
N ILE A 109 34.19 -20.51 -8.86
CA ILE A 109 35.39 -19.67 -8.97
C ILE A 109 35.27 -18.49 -7.99
N PRO A 110 36.24 -18.26 -7.08
CA PRO A 110 36.19 -17.08 -6.20
C PRO A 110 36.06 -15.76 -6.98
N PHE A 111 35.30 -14.80 -6.45
CA PHE A 111 35.01 -13.46 -7.01
C PHE A 111 34.16 -13.43 -8.31
N VAL A 112 34.22 -14.47 -9.16
CA VAL A 112 33.44 -14.56 -10.40
C VAL A 112 32.19 -15.43 -10.22
N GLY A 113 32.29 -16.44 -9.35
CA GLY A 113 31.28 -17.48 -9.17
C GLY A 113 29.94 -16.96 -8.66
N GLN A 114 29.93 -15.91 -7.82
CA GLN A 114 28.72 -15.26 -7.32
C GLN A 114 27.90 -14.64 -8.46
N ASN A 115 28.56 -13.96 -9.40
CA ASN A 115 27.93 -13.42 -10.61
C ASN A 115 27.32 -14.52 -11.48
N ILE A 116 28.06 -15.62 -11.67
CA ILE A 116 27.57 -16.77 -12.46
C ILE A 116 26.39 -17.44 -11.74
N ALA A 117 26.46 -17.63 -10.42
CA ALA A 117 25.37 -18.20 -9.63
C ALA A 117 24.10 -17.33 -9.69
N ALA A 118 24.25 -16.01 -9.56
CA ALA A 118 23.13 -15.07 -9.66
C ALA A 118 22.46 -15.13 -11.03
N ILE A 119 23.23 -15.16 -12.13
CA ILE A 119 22.70 -15.31 -13.49
C ILE A 119 21.95 -16.64 -13.63
N ARG A 120 22.50 -17.74 -13.10
CA ARG A 120 21.86 -19.06 -13.12
C ARG A 120 20.51 -19.05 -12.42
N SER A 121 20.48 -18.63 -11.15
CA SER A 121 19.26 -18.56 -10.34
C SER A 121 18.19 -17.66 -10.95
N THR A 122 18.59 -16.49 -11.45
CA THR A 122 17.65 -15.51 -12.04
C THR A 122 17.08 -16.00 -13.36
N THR A 123 17.90 -16.66 -14.18
CA THR A 123 17.46 -17.26 -15.45
C THR A 123 16.50 -18.44 -15.20
N GLU A 124 16.80 -19.28 -14.21
CA GLU A 124 15.93 -20.39 -13.80
C GLU A 124 14.59 -19.88 -13.28
N ALA A 125 14.60 -18.86 -12.40
CA ALA A 125 13.39 -18.20 -11.92
C ALA A 125 12.56 -17.60 -13.06
N THR A 126 13.21 -16.92 -14.02
CA THR A 126 12.53 -16.35 -15.20
C THR A 126 11.90 -17.43 -16.07
N HIS A 127 12.62 -18.53 -16.32
CA HIS A 127 12.10 -19.66 -17.10
C HIS A 127 10.88 -20.27 -16.42
N LEU A 128 10.94 -20.47 -15.10
CA LEU A 128 9.84 -20.99 -14.30
C LEU A 128 8.59 -20.11 -14.41
N LEU A 129 8.73 -18.80 -14.21
CA LEU A 129 7.60 -17.87 -14.30
C LEU A 129 6.97 -17.86 -15.70
N VAL A 130 7.79 -17.90 -16.75
CA VAL A 130 7.29 -17.97 -18.13
C VAL A 130 6.57 -19.29 -18.42
N ARG A 131 7.06 -20.40 -17.85
CA ARG A 131 6.47 -21.73 -18.06
C ARG A 131 5.14 -21.89 -17.32
N ASP A 132 5.09 -21.46 -16.06
CA ASP A 132 4.03 -21.83 -15.13
C ASP A 132 3.09 -20.66 -14.80
N ALA A 133 3.63 -19.45 -14.59
CA ALA A 133 2.81 -18.29 -14.22
C ALA A 133 2.19 -17.62 -15.45
N LEU A 134 2.98 -17.35 -16.51
CA LEU A 134 2.55 -16.54 -17.65
C LEU A 134 1.24 -17.04 -18.31
N PRO A 135 1.06 -18.35 -18.60
CA PRO A 135 -0.21 -18.83 -19.17
C PRO A 135 -1.39 -18.68 -18.21
N ALA A 136 -1.18 -18.94 -16.92
CA ALA A 136 -2.22 -18.81 -15.90
C ALA A 136 -2.59 -17.34 -15.65
N SER A 137 -1.61 -16.43 -15.65
CA SER A 137 -1.83 -14.99 -15.54
C SER A 137 -2.68 -14.43 -16.67
N PHE A 138 -2.58 -14.98 -17.89
CA PHE A 138 -3.47 -14.58 -18.98
C PHE A 138 -4.94 -14.90 -18.69
N THR A 139 -5.22 -16.09 -18.16
CA THR A 139 -6.57 -16.48 -17.74
C THR A 139 -7.11 -15.53 -16.66
N VAL A 140 -6.29 -15.22 -15.65
CA VAL A 140 -6.66 -14.31 -14.56
C VAL A 140 -6.92 -12.89 -15.07
N LEU A 141 -5.99 -12.32 -15.84
CA LEU A 141 -6.13 -10.97 -16.37
C LEU A 141 -7.23 -10.86 -17.42
N GLY A 142 -7.45 -11.93 -18.20
CA GLY A 142 -8.57 -12.03 -19.14
C GLY A 142 -9.92 -11.96 -18.43
N ALA A 143 -10.02 -12.54 -17.23
CA ALA A 143 -11.21 -12.43 -16.40
C ALA A 143 -11.49 -11.00 -15.90
N MET A 144 -10.43 -10.18 -15.80
CA MET A 144 -10.46 -8.78 -15.38
C MET A 144 -10.68 -7.79 -16.52
N GLN A 145 -10.95 -8.25 -17.75
CA GLN A 145 -11.31 -7.36 -18.85
C GLN A 145 -12.73 -6.82 -18.66
N ARG A 146 -12.93 -5.54 -19.02
CA ARG A 146 -14.21 -4.83 -18.87
C ARG A 146 -15.38 -5.60 -19.49
N GLU A 147 -15.16 -6.18 -20.67
CA GLU A 147 -16.15 -6.94 -21.43
C GLU A 147 -16.61 -8.21 -20.70
N ASN A 148 -15.71 -8.83 -19.91
CA ASN A 148 -15.95 -10.07 -19.19
C ASN A 148 -16.45 -9.85 -17.75
N ILE A 149 -16.20 -8.66 -17.20
CA ILE A 149 -16.63 -8.26 -15.86
C ILE A 149 -18.09 -7.82 -15.85
N ARG A 150 -18.56 -7.18 -16.92
CA ARG A 150 -19.86 -6.50 -16.88
C ARG A 150 -21.04 -7.47 -17.01
N PHE A 151 -22.02 -7.34 -16.11
CA PHE A 151 -23.34 -7.96 -16.27
C PHE A 151 -24.29 -7.05 -17.07
N GLU A 152 -25.19 -7.63 -17.88
CA GLU A 152 -26.28 -6.86 -18.51
C GLU A 152 -27.21 -6.30 -17.42
N GLY A 153 -27.18 -4.97 -17.22
CA GLY A 153 -27.95 -4.29 -16.16
C GLY A 153 -27.14 -3.85 -14.93
N GLY A 154 -25.81 -3.99 -14.95
CA GLY A 154 -24.89 -3.52 -13.90
C GLY A 154 -24.39 -4.63 -12.97
N GLY A 155 -23.18 -4.47 -12.42
CA GLY A 155 -22.52 -5.46 -11.55
C GLY A 155 -21.47 -6.33 -12.24
N PHE A 156 -20.94 -7.28 -11.47
CA PHE A 156 -19.79 -8.14 -11.79
C PHE A 156 -20.21 -9.56 -12.17
N ASN A 157 -19.70 -10.10 -13.27
CA ASN A 157 -19.89 -11.49 -13.66
C ASN A 157 -18.97 -12.42 -12.85
N LEU A 158 -19.49 -12.93 -11.73
CA LEU A 158 -18.72 -13.77 -10.81
C LEU A 158 -18.25 -15.09 -11.44
N ALA A 159 -18.91 -15.57 -12.50
CA ALA A 159 -18.50 -16.81 -13.17
C ALA A 159 -17.13 -16.68 -13.85
N THR A 160 -16.79 -15.48 -14.35
CA THR A 160 -15.49 -15.19 -14.95
C THR A 160 -14.39 -15.22 -13.89
N PHE A 161 -14.62 -14.61 -12.73
CA PHE A 161 -13.69 -14.63 -11.61
C PHE A 161 -13.50 -16.04 -11.02
N ARG A 162 -14.54 -16.88 -11.03
CA ARG A 162 -14.40 -18.29 -10.63
C ARG A 162 -13.45 -19.06 -11.55
N GLN A 163 -13.41 -18.76 -12.84
CA GLN A 163 -12.42 -19.38 -13.74
C GLN A 163 -11.00 -18.89 -13.43
N ALA A 164 -10.84 -17.63 -13.02
CA ALA A 164 -9.56 -17.11 -12.55
C ALA A 164 -9.08 -17.80 -11.26
N LEU A 165 -9.99 -18.16 -10.35
CA LEU A 165 -9.65 -18.90 -9.12
C LEU A 165 -8.94 -20.23 -9.40
N ASP A 166 -9.30 -20.94 -10.46
CA ASP A 166 -8.65 -22.20 -10.82
C ASP A 166 -7.21 -22.00 -11.31
N ALA A 167 -6.88 -20.81 -11.84
CA ALA A 167 -5.57 -20.47 -12.39
C ALA A 167 -4.62 -19.83 -11.34
N LEU A 168 -5.17 -19.14 -10.34
CA LEU A 168 -4.41 -18.40 -9.33
C LEU A 168 -3.38 -19.26 -8.56
N PRO A 169 -3.69 -20.49 -8.09
CA PRO A 169 -2.72 -21.31 -7.37
C PRO A 169 -1.46 -21.64 -8.19
N ALA A 170 -1.57 -21.74 -9.52
CA ALA A 170 -0.41 -21.97 -10.38
C ALA A 170 0.48 -20.71 -10.47
N VAL A 171 -0.13 -19.52 -10.49
CA VAL A 171 0.59 -18.24 -10.46
C VAL A 171 1.31 -18.07 -9.12
N ASP A 172 0.60 -18.26 -8.00
CA ASP A 172 1.15 -18.13 -6.64
C ASP A 172 2.31 -19.11 -6.42
N ALA A 173 2.12 -20.40 -6.73
CA ALA A 173 3.17 -21.41 -6.58
C ALA A 173 4.42 -21.10 -7.43
N ALA A 174 4.22 -20.58 -8.65
CA ALA A 174 5.32 -20.22 -9.53
C ALA A 174 6.14 -19.04 -8.98
N PHE A 175 5.47 -18.00 -8.47
CA PHE A 175 6.14 -16.87 -7.84
C PHE A 175 6.84 -17.26 -6.53
N ALA A 176 6.23 -18.10 -5.71
CA ALA A 176 6.85 -18.62 -4.49
C ALA A 176 8.12 -19.46 -4.79
N GLU A 177 8.09 -20.31 -5.82
CA GLU A 177 9.28 -21.06 -6.24
C GLU A 177 10.36 -20.14 -6.83
N ALA A 178 9.96 -19.14 -7.63
CA ALA A 178 10.88 -18.14 -8.16
C ALA A 178 11.59 -17.35 -7.05
N GLN A 179 10.86 -16.92 -6.01
CA GLN A 179 11.45 -16.28 -4.81
C GLN A 179 12.49 -17.17 -4.14
N GLN A 180 12.20 -18.46 -3.96
CA GLN A 180 13.15 -19.40 -3.37
C GLN A 180 14.45 -19.54 -4.18
N LYS A 181 14.39 -19.41 -5.51
CA LYS A 181 15.58 -19.47 -6.38
C LYS A 181 16.48 -18.24 -6.22
N ILE A 182 15.89 -17.07 -5.99
CA ILE A 182 16.63 -15.79 -5.91
C ILE A 182 17.00 -15.38 -4.48
N ALA A 183 16.38 -15.95 -3.45
CA ALA A 183 16.57 -15.56 -2.05
C ALA A 183 18.03 -15.64 -1.54
N GLY A 184 18.87 -16.47 -2.16
CA GLY A 184 20.28 -16.63 -1.80
C GLY A 184 21.25 -15.68 -2.52
N ILE A 185 20.76 -14.76 -3.36
CA ILE A 185 21.60 -13.86 -4.14
C ILE A 185 22.02 -12.67 -3.27
N ASP A 186 23.31 -12.59 -2.95
CA ASP A 186 23.92 -11.39 -2.37
C ASP A 186 24.28 -10.41 -3.49
N ARG A 187 23.59 -9.26 -3.52
CA ARG A 187 23.71 -8.24 -4.56
C ARG A 187 24.97 -7.37 -4.42
N ASP A 188 25.48 -7.20 -3.20
CA ASP A 188 26.67 -6.37 -2.94
C ASP A 188 27.96 -7.00 -3.49
N ASP A 189 27.94 -8.32 -3.66
CA ASP A 189 29.04 -9.13 -4.20
C ASP A 189 29.00 -9.23 -5.75
N LEU A 190 28.02 -8.61 -6.41
CA LEU A 190 27.86 -8.65 -7.86
C LEU A 190 28.62 -7.52 -8.57
N LEU A 191 29.03 -7.79 -9.81
CA LEU A 191 29.49 -6.73 -10.71
C LEU A 191 28.28 -5.85 -11.05
N PRO A 192 28.45 -4.51 -11.15
CA PRO A 192 27.32 -3.60 -11.38
C PRO A 192 26.43 -3.97 -12.57
N ILE A 193 27.03 -4.46 -13.67
CA ILE A 193 26.27 -4.88 -14.86
C ILE A 193 25.39 -6.12 -14.62
N VAL A 194 25.81 -7.02 -13.72
CA VAL A 194 25.04 -8.21 -13.33
C VAL A 194 23.99 -7.81 -12.31
N ASP A 195 24.37 -6.97 -11.35
CA ASP A 195 23.46 -6.44 -10.34
C ASP A 195 22.26 -5.70 -10.96
N ASP A 196 22.49 -4.80 -11.91
CA ASP A 196 21.42 -4.06 -12.59
C ASP A 196 20.40 -4.99 -13.28
N ALA A 197 20.87 -6.09 -13.86
CA ALA A 197 20.02 -7.03 -14.59
C ALA A 197 19.27 -7.99 -13.65
N VAL A 198 19.97 -8.50 -12.64
CA VAL A 198 19.40 -9.38 -11.60
C VAL A 198 18.40 -8.61 -10.74
N GLY A 199 18.75 -7.39 -10.36
CA GLY A 199 17.92 -6.49 -9.58
C GLY A 199 16.56 -6.21 -10.21
N GLN A 200 16.50 -6.00 -11.53
CA GLN A 200 15.23 -5.81 -12.25
C GLN A 200 14.30 -7.03 -12.14
N VAL A 201 14.84 -8.25 -12.16
CA VAL A 201 14.02 -9.47 -12.07
C VAL A 201 13.58 -9.71 -10.63
N ILE A 202 14.49 -9.51 -9.67
CA ILE A 202 14.18 -9.59 -8.23
C ILE A 202 13.07 -8.61 -7.89
N GLU A 203 13.17 -7.35 -8.32
CA GLU A 203 12.15 -6.33 -8.08
C GLU A 203 10.77 -6.74 -8.61
N VAL A 204 10.70 -7.27 -9.83
CA VAL A 204 9.43 -7.76 -10.40
C VAL A 204 8.85 -8.91 -9.58
N ILE A 205 9.69 -9.86 -9.13
CA ILE A 205 9.26 -11.00 -8.33
C ILE A 205 8.77 -10.54 -6.95
N ASP A 206 9.53 -9.66 -6.29
CA ASP A 206 9.23 -9.15 -4.96
C ASP A 206 7.94 -8.30 -4.95
N GLN A 207 7.64 -7.61 -6.05
CA GLN A 207 6.38 -6.87 -6.21
C GLN A 207 5.19 -7.76 -6.57
N ALA A 208 5.38 -8.75 -7.45
CA ALA A 208 4.27 -9.54 -7.99
C ALA A 208 3.87 -10.74 -7.12
N ALA A 209 4.82 -11.36 -6.41
CA ALA A 209 4.55 -12.54 -5.59
C ALA A 209 3.53 -12.26 -4.47
N PRO A 210 3.65 -11.17 -3.68
CA PRO A 210 2.64 -10.85 -2.66
C PRO A 210 1.25 -10.63 -3.26
N LEU A 211 1.16 -9.95 -4.41
CA LEU A 211 -0.11 -9.70 -5.09
C LEU A 211 -0.79 -11.00 -5.55
N ALA A 212 -0.01 -11.94 -6.09
CA ALA A 212 -0.52 -13.26 -6.50
C ALA A 212 -1.03 -14.06 -5.29
N HIS A 213 -0.29 -13.99 -4.17
CA HIS A 213 -0.67 -14.63 -2.93
C HIS A 213 -1.97 -14.03 -2.37
N THR A 214 -2.02 -12.72 -2.18
CA THR A 214 -3.22 -12.00 -1.70
C THR A 214 -4.42 -12.25 -2.60
N ALA A 215 -4.26 -12.26 -3.93
CA ALA A 215 -5.36 -12.57 -4.84
C ALA A 215 -5.92 -13.98 -4.63
N THR A 216 -5.06 -14.96 -4.35
CA THR A 216 -5.45 -16.36 -4.07
C THR A 216 -6.24 -16.47 -2.77
N GLU A 217 -5.84 -15.73 -1.73
CA GLU A 217 -6.51 -15.73 -0.41
C GLU A 217 -7.82 -14.90 -0.41
N VAL A 218 -7.82 -13.73 -1.05
CA VAL A 218 -8.92 -12.75 -0.96
C VAL A 218 -10.03 -13.02 -1.95
N LEU A 219 -9.73 -13.43 -3.19
CA LEU A 219 -10.74 -13.53 -4.25
C LEU A 219 -11.92 -14.45 -3.91
N PRO A 220 -11.75 -15.67 -3.33
CA PRO A 220 -12.88 -16.52 -2.97
C PRO A 220 -13.87 -15.83 -2.02
N THR A 221 -13.34 -15.13 -1.01
CA THR A 221 -14.14 -14.41 -0.02
C THR A 221 -14.77 -13.17 -0.65
N ALA A 222 -14.04 -12.43 -1.50
CA ALA A 222 -14.58 -11.30 -2.24
C ALA A 222 -15.78 -11.69 -3.13
N LEU A 223 -15.76 -12.87 -3.77
CA LEU A 223 -16.93 -13.37 -4.52
C LEU A 223 -18.12 -13.65 -3.60
N THR A 224 -17.86 -14.19 -2.42
CA THR A 224 -18.90 -14.42 -1.40
C THR A 224 -19.51 -13.10 -0.92
N MET A 225 -18.69 -12.07 -0.71
CA MET A 225 -19.10 -10.70 -0.38
C MET A 225 -19.91 -10.05 -1.50
N LEU A 226 -19.60 -10.36 -2.77
CA LEU A 226 -20.40 -9.94 -3.92
C LEU A 226 -21.72 -10.73 -4.09
N GLY A 227 -22.04 -11.60 -3.14
CA GLY A 227 -23.32 -12.28 -3.05
C GLY A 227 -23.38 -13.63 -3.76
N GLU A 228 -22.24 -14.27 -4.03
CA GLU A 228 -22.19 -15.59 -4.69
C GLU A 228 -22.96 -16.67 -3.92
N GLN A 229 -22.90 -16.62 -2.59
CA GLN A 229 -23.55 -17.59 -1.69
C GLN A 229 -24.82 -17.05 -1.03
N GLY A 230 -25.38 -15.98 -1.59
CA GLY A 230 -26.55 -15.29 -1.07
C GLY A 230 -26.26 -13.81 -0.82
N PRO A 231 -27.30 -12.99 -0.72
CA PRO A 231 -27.16 -11.55 -0.73
C PRO A 231 -26.36 -11.01 0.46
N ARG A 232 -25.68 -9.90 0.22
CA ARG A 232 -24.98 -9.08 1.22
C ARG A 232 -25.45 -7.64 1.14
N THR A 233 -25.55 -6.97 2.28
CA THR A 233 -25.95 -5.56 2.37
C THR A 233 -24.86 -4.78 3.07
N TYR A 234 -24.31 -3.78 2.41
CA TYR A 234 -23.26 -2.92 2.93
C TYR A 234 -23.79 -1.52 3.16
N LEU A 235 -23.28 -0.86 4.19
CA LEU A 235 -23.47 0.57 4.39
C LEU A 235 -22.22 1.30 3.90
N VAL A 236 -22.36 2.16 2.90
CA VAL A 236 -21.26 2.99 2.41
C VAL A 236 -21.42 4.40 2.98
N ILE A 237 -20.47 4.85 3.78
CA ILE A 237 -20.42 6.17 4.44
C ILE A 237 -19.55 7.12 3.62
N PHE A 238 -20.12 8.26 3.23
CA PHE A 238 -19.42 9.36 2.61
C PHE A 238 -19.02 10.38 3.68
N GLN A 239 -17.71 10.51 3.91
CA GLN A 239 -17.17 11.49 4.84
C GLN A 239 -17.14 12.90 4.22
N ASN A 240 -17.01 13.93 5.06
CA ASN A 240 -16.80 15.31 4.63
C ASN A 240 -15.53 15.87 5.26
N ASN A 241 -14.44 15.97 4.49
CA ASN A 241 -13.15 16.47 5.01
C ASN A 241 -13.19 17.94 5.44
N ALA A 242 -14.18 18.71 5.00
CA ALA A 242 -14.34 20.09 5.45
C ALA A 242 -14.73 20.17 6.93
N GLU A 243 -15.22 19.07 7.52
CA GLU A 243 -15.57 18.93 8.93
C GLU A 243 -14.69 17.81 9.50
N ILE A 244 -13.40 18.09 9.71
CA ILE A 244 -12.39 17.05 9.97
C ILE A 244 -12.78 16.16 11.16
N ARG A 245 -12.56 14.86 11.00
CA ARG A 245 -12.62 13.85 12.06
C ARG A 245 -11.42 12.91 11.92
N ALA A 246 -11.20 12.06 12.92
CA ALA A 246 -10.04 11.18 12.95
C ALA A 246 -9.86 10.34 11.67
N THR A 247 -10.94 9.79 11.09
CA THR A 247 -10.88 9.00 9.85
C THR A 247 -10.93 9.84 8.55
N GLY A 248 -10.86 11.17 8.64
CA GLY A 248 -10.83 12.07 7.49
C GLY A 248 -11.98 13.06 7.43
N GLY A 249 -13.12 12.80 8.07
CA GLY A 249 -14.26 13.72 8.06
C GLY A 249 -15.52 13.22 8.75
N GLU A 250 -16.48 14.12 8.88
CA GLU A 250 -17.82 13.82 9.39
C GLU A 250 -18.55 12.83 8.47
N GLY A 251 -19.23 11.82 9.02
CA GLY A 251 -20.05 10.87 8.24
C GLY A 251 -21.34 11.52 7.71
N ALA A 252 -21.21 12.38 6.70
CA ALA A 252 -22.26 13.29 6.24
C ALA A 252 -23.43 12.59 5.53
N ALA A 253 -23.14 11.59 4.70
CA ALA A 253 -24.15 10.86 3.92
C ALA A 253 -23.81 9.38 3.84
N ALA A 254 -24.80 8.55 3.49
CA ALA A 254 -24.58 7.13 3.32
C ALA A 254 -25.57 6.48 2.34
N VAL A 255 -25.22 5.32 1.82
CA VAL A 255 -26.09 4.48 0.99
C VAL A 255 -26.07 3.03 1.43
N TYR A 256 -27.20 2.36 1.33
CA TYR A 256 -27.28 0.90 1.43
C TYR A 256 -27.04 0.29 0.06
N VAL A 257 -26.09 -0.64 0.00
CA VAL A 257 -25.68 -1.33 -1.22
C VAL A 257 -25.91 -2.82 -1.02
N ARG A 258 -26.79 -3.38 -1.82
CA ARG A 258 -27.01 -4.82 -1.86
C ARG A 258 -26.21 -5.46 -2.97
N ALA A 259 -25.43 -6.48 -2.64
CA ALA A 259 -24.78 -7.39 -3.57
C ALA A 259 -25.55 -8.70 -3.62
N ASP A 260 -25.93 -9.17 -4.81
CA ASP A 260 -26.69 -10.39 -5.01
C ASP A 260 -26.25 -11.06 -6.32
N GLY A 261 -25.48 -12.14 -6.21
CA GLY A 261 -24.90 -12.84 -7.38
C GLY A 261 -24.02 -11.95 -8.27
N GLY A 262 -23.30 -10.99 -7.69
CA GLY A 262 -22.45 -10.02 -8.39
C GLY A 262 -23.18 -8.75 -8.83
N ARG A 263 -24.51 -8.72 -8.77
CA ARG A 263 -25.27 -7.51 -9.06
C ARG A 263 -25.28 -6.58 -7.84
N LEU A 264 -24.77 -5.37 -8.02
CA LEU A 264 -24.78 -4.33 -7.01
C LEU A 264 -25.96 -3.38 -7.24
N THR A 265 -26.80 -3.20 -6.23
CA THR A 265 -27.97 -2.32 -6.29
C THR A 265 -28.02 -1.39 -5.08
N LEU A 266 -28.32 -0.11 -5.31
CA LEU A 266 -28.60 0.81 -4.22
C LEU A 266 -30.03 0.58 -3.73
N GLU A 267 -30.18 0.24 -2.45
CA GLU A 267 -31.50 -0.01 -1.85
C GLU A 267 -32.10 1.25 -1.21
N GLY A 268 -31.27 2.22 -0.85
CA GLY A 268 -31.70 3.46 -0.23
C GLY A 268 -30.53 4.38 0.11
N GLN A 269 -30.85 5.66 0.28
CA GLN A 269 -29.94 6.65 0.87
C GLN A 269 -30.27 6.79 2.36
N THR A 270 -29.26 7.03 3.18
CA THR A 270 -29.36 7.37 4.60
C THR A 270 -28.24 8.35 4.95
N GLY A 271 -28.07 8.68 6.22
CA GLY A 271 -27.06 9.64 6.68
C GLY A 271 -27.56 10.40 7.89
N SER A 272 -26.79 11.38 8.35
CA SER A 272 -27.05 12.15 9.57
C SER A 272 -28.49 12.66 9.64
N THR A 273 -28.95 13.34 8.58
CA THR A 273 -30.33 13.87 8.47
C THR A 273 -31.41 12.79 8.42
N THR A 274 -31.10 11.61 7.88
CA THR A 274 -32.05 10.48 7.81
C THR A 274 -32.13 9.73 9.14
N PHE A 275 -31.02 9.69 9.90
CA PHE A 275 -30.98 9.14 11.27
C PHE A 275 -31.61 10.11 12.30
N GLU A 276 -31.67 11.40 12.01
CA GLU A 276 -32.42 12.39 12.79
C GLU A 276 -33.94 12.17 12.76
N SER A 277 -34.50 11.90 11.58
CA SER A 277 -35.94 11.81 11.36
C SER A 277 -36.71 10.77 12.22
N PRO A 278 -36.16 9.60 12.59
CA PRO A 278 -36.80 8.64 13.49
C PRO A 278 -36.51 8.86 14.99
N GLY A 279 -35.84 9.96 15.38
CA GLY A 279 -35.48 10.22 16.78
C GLY A 279 -34.33 9.36 17.30
N LEU A 280 -33.46 8.88 16.41
CA LEU A 280 -32.27 8.10 16.78
C LEU A 280 -31.10 9.00 17.22
N THR A 281 -31.19 10.30 16.98
CA THR A 281 -30.17 11.29 17.35
C THR A 281 -30.23 11.64 18.84
N GLY A 282 -29.07 11.92 19.45
CA GLY A 282 -28.95 12.24 20.87
C GLY A 282 -28.92 11.02 21.80
N VAL A 283 -28.98 9.81 21.23
CA VAL A 283 -29.04 8.53 21.93
C VAL A 283 -27.89 7.64 21.47
N GLN A 284 -27.26 6.95 22.42
CA GLN A 284 -26.24 5.95 22.15
C GLN A 284 -26.87 4.61 21.79
N HIS A 285 -26.53 4.07 20.62
CA HIS A 285 -27.09 2.80 20.10
C HIS A 285 -26.17 1.59 20.29
N LEU A 286 -24.92 1.81 20.67
CA LEU A 286 -23.92 0.79 20.96
C LEU A 286 -23.26 1.09 22.29
N ASP A 287 -23.22 0.13 23.20
CA ASP A 287 -22.47 0.26 24.45
C ASP A 287 -20.98 0.23 24.13
N LEU A 288 -20.26 1.27 24.56
CA LEU A 288 -18.82 1.39 24.41
C LEU A 288 -18.15 1.37 25.79
N PRO A 289 -16.89 0.91 25.89
CA PRO A 289 -16.14 1.01 27.13
C PRO A 289 -16.11 2.45 27.67
N ALA A 290 -16.20 2.61 28.99
CA ALA A 290 -16.17 3.92 29.64
C ALA A 290 -14.87 4.69 29.31
N ASP A 291 -13.75 3.97 29.25
CA ASP A 291 -12.46 4.56 28.92
C ASP A 291 -12.43 5.10 27.48
N THR A 292 -13.01 4.39 26.51
CA THR A 292 -13.18 4.88 25.14
C THR A 292 -14.05 6.14 25.12
N LEU A 293 -15.20 6.13 25.78
CA LEU A 293 -16.10 7.30 25.84
C LEU A 293 -15.43 8.52 26.47
N ALA A 294 -14.54 8.33 27.44
CA ALA A 294 -13.81 9.42 28.10
C ALA A 294 -12.79 10.14 27.21
N LEU A 295 -12.47 9.61 26.02
CA LEU A 295 -11.60 10.27 25.03
C LEU A 295 -12.33 11.30 24.16
N TYR A 296 -13.66 11.27 24.14
CA TYR A 296 -14.45 12.08 23.22
C TYR A 296 -15.50 12.93 23.94
N ASP A 297 -16.05 13.92 23.25
CA ASP A 297 -17.23 14.64 23.74
C ASP A 297 -18.49 13.76 23.75
N ASP A 298 -19.54 14.24 24.41
CA ASP A 298 -20.80 13.51 24.54
C ASP A 298 -21.53 13.31 23.21
N GLU A 299 -21.18 14.09 22.18
CA GLU A 299 -21.76 13.98 20.84
C GLU A 299 -21.24 12.74 20.10
N PHE A 300 -20.02 12.28 20.39
CA PHE A 300 -19.37 11.15 19.73
C PHE A 300 -20.26 9.92 19.59
N ALA A 301 -20.84 9.44 20.69
CA ALA A 301 -21.62 8.20 20.67
C ALA A 301 -23.12 8.41 20.41
N ARG A 302 -23.56 9.66 20.22
CA ARG A 302 -24.99 10.03 20.17
C ARG A 302 -25.45 10.59 18.84
N PHE A 303 -24.51 11.04 18.02
CA PHE A 303 -24.74 11.69 16.74
C PHE A 303 -23.93 10.96 15.69
N SER A 304 -24.59 10.28 14.75
CA SER A 304 -23.95 9.36 13.79
C SER A 304 -22.86 10.02 12.98
N GLN A 305 -23.00 11.31 12.71
CA GLN A 305 -22.02 12.10 11.98
C GLN A 305 -20.65 12.14 12.68
N ASN A 306 -20.64 11.98 14.01
CA ASN A 306 -19.43 12.03 14.83
C ASN A 306 -18.83 10.65 15.12
N TYR A 307 -19.40 9.56 14.61
CA TYR A 307 -18.87 8.20 14.86
C TYR A 307 -17.44 8.03 14.32
N THR A 308 -17.06 8.83 13.33
CA THR A 308 -15.71 8.91 12.75
C THR A 308 -14.70 9.71 13.59
N LYS A 309 -15.08 10.21 14.79
CA LYS A 309 -14.13 10.86 15.72
C LYS A 309 -13.09 9.90 16.29
N THR A 310 -13.40 8.60 16.34
CA THR A 310 -12.40 7.57 16.67
C THR A 310 -11.61 7.20 15.40
N PRO A 311 -10.27 7.10 15.48
CA PRO A 311 -9.47 6.60 14.36
C PRO A 311 -9.61 5.09 14.15
N ASN A 312 -10.15 4.37 15.14
CA ASN A 312 -10.38 2.93 15.12
C ASN A 312 -11.66 2.62 14.33
N PHE A 313 -11.51 2.43 13.01
CA PHE A 313 -12.66 2.30 12.12
C PHE A 313 -13.61 1.14 12.48
N PRO A 314 -13.15 -0.04 12.97
CA PRO A 314 -14.06 -1.08 13.46
C PRO A 314 -14.99 -0.63 14.60
N THR A 315 -14.57 0.33 15.43
CA THR A 315 -15.45 0.94 16.45
C THR A 315 -16.48 1.84 15.79
N ALA A 316 -16.06 2.73 14.89
CA ALA A 316 -16.98 3.58 14.12
C ALA A 316 -18.00 2.76 13.31
N ALA A 317 -17.54 1.73 12.60
CA ALA A 317 -18.33 0.81 11.80
C ALA A 317 -19.40 0.08 12.61
N ARG A 318 -19.05 -0.44 13.80
CA ARG A 318 -20.03 -1.08 14.69
C ARG A 318 -21.08 -0.08 15.19
N MET A 319 -20.72 1.18 15.42
CA MET A 319 -21.69 2.22 15.79
C MET A 319 -22.65 2.51 14.62
N PHE A 320 -22.14 2.59 13.39
CA PHE A 320 -22.95 2.73 12.18
C PHE A 320 -23.85 1.50 11.94
N GLN A 321 -23.34 0.29 12.13
CA GLN A 321 -24.14 -0.94 12.04
C GLN A 321 -25.27 -0.93 13.08
N ALA A 322 -24.99 -0.53 14.32
CA ALA A 322 -25.97 -0.49 15.40
C ALA A 322 -27.12 0.48 15.13
N ILE A 323 -26.84 1.67 14.59
CA ILE A 323 -27.88 2.64 14.21
C ILE A 323 -28.62 2.21 12.93
N ALA A 324 -27.93 1.60 11.96
CA ALA A 324 -28.57 1.05 10.75
C ALA A 324 -29.59 -0.06 11.08
N ALA A 325 -29.31 -0.89 12.09
CA ALA A 325 -30.28 -1.88 12.57
C ALA A 325 -31.60 -1.26 13.05
N LYS A 326 -31.61 0.03 13.44
CA LYS A 326 -32.82 0.76 13.87
C LYS A 326 -33.63 1.31 12.71
N THR A 327 -33.05 1.42 11.51
CA THR A 327 -33.75 1.87 10.29
C THR A 327 -34.36 0.71 9.50
N GLY A 328 -34.24 -0.52 9.98
CA GLY A 328 -34.78 -1.73 9.35
C GLY A 328 -33.81 -2.46 8.43
N TYR A 329 -32.55 -2.02 8.34
CA TYR A 329 -31.50 -2.68 7.56
C TYR A 329 -30.56 -3.48 8.47
N GLY A 330 -30.35 -4.75 8.15
CA GLY A 330 -29.20 -5.51 8.65
C GLY A 330 -28.06 -5.36 7.67
N VAL A 331 -26.91 -4.86 8.13
CA VAL A 331 -25.73 -4.66 7.28
C VAL A 331 -24.62 -5.64 7.65
N ASP A 332 -24.06 -6.27 6.62
CA ASP A 332 -22.98 -7.24 6.67
C ASP A 332 -21.60 -6.58 6.79
N GLY A 333 -21.50 -5.31 6.41
CA GLY A 333 -20.28 -4.51 6.57
C GLY A 333 -20.54 -3.02 6.37
N VAL A 334 -19.54 -2.23 6.74
CA VAL A 334 -19.51 -0.78 6.60
C VAL A 334 -18.24 -0.40 5.86
N VAL A 335 -18.39 0.36 4.78
CA VAL A 335 -17.28 0.93 4.01
C VAL A 335 -17.36 2.44 4.13
N SER A 336 -16.24 3.12 4.23
CA SER A 336 -16.20 4.58 4.25
C SER A 336 -15.17 5.14 3.29
N LEU A 337 -15.53 6.22 2.61
CA LEU A 337 -14.65 6.97 1.73
C LEU A 337 -14.92 8.47 1.79
N ASP A 338 -13.96 9.27 1.36
CA ASP A 338 -14.07 10.73 1.33
C ASP A 338 -14.17 11.29 -0.12
N PRO A 339 -14.43 12.61 -0.28
CA PRO A 339 -14.54 13.23 -1.59
C PRO A 339 -13.29 13.23 -2.46
N VAL A 340 -12.08 13.01 -1.90
CA VAL A 340 -10.86 12.80 -2.72
C VAL A 340 -11.00 11.48 -3.45
N VAL A 341 -11.41 10.42 -2.75
CA VAL A 341 -11.68 9.12 -3.39
C VAL A 341 -12.81 9.22 -4.43
N LEU A 342 -13.87 10.00 -4.15
CA LEU A 342 -14.93 10.25 -5.15
C LEU A 342 -14.39 10.96 -6.40
N SER A 343 -13.47 11.89 -6.23
CA SER A 343 -12.80 12.61 -7.32
C SER A 343 -11.98 11.66 -8.19
N ASP A 344 -11.23 10.74 -7.57
CA ASP A 344 -10.42 9.74 -8.26
C ASP A 344 -11.29 8.70 -8.99
N ILE A 345 -12.42 8.30 -8.40
CA ILE A 345 -13.44 7.48 -9.06
C ILE A 345 -13.97 8.21 -10.31
N LEU A 346 -14.21 9.52 -10.26
CA LEU A 346 -14.65 10.32 -11.41
C LEU A 346 -13.57 10.43 -12.49
N ALA A 347 -12.28 10.34 -12.14
CA ALA A 347 -11.19 10.32 -13.13
C ALA A 347 -11.24 9.04 -13.99
N VAL A 348 -11.67 7.92 -13.40
CA VAL A 348 -11.78 6.63 -14.10
C VAL A 348 -13.14 6.46 -14.79
N THR A 349 -14.23 6.85 -14.12
CA THR A 349 -15.60 6.67 -14.63
C THR A 349 -16.05 7.80 -15.56
N GLY A 350 -15.43 8.98 -15.46
CA GLY A 350 -15.84 10.22 -16.12
C GLY A 350 -16.89 11.01 -15.30
N PRO A 351 -17.32 12.19 -15.78
CA PRO A 351 -18.18 13.11 -15.03
C PRO A 351 -19.60 12.57 -14.77
N VAL A 352 -20.28 13.18 -13.80
CA VAL A 352 -21.73 13.02 -13.54
C VAL A 352 -22.42 14.38 -13.53
N THR A 353 -23.73 14.41 -13.75
CA THR A 353 -24.53 15.64 -13.66
C THR A 353 -25.60 15.49 -12.59
N VAL A 354 -25.63 16.43 -11.65
CA VAL A 354 -26.57 16.45 -10.51
C VAL A 354 -27.14 17.87 -10.43
N ASP A 355 -28.46 18.00 -10.44
CA ASP A 355 -29.16 19.30 -10.44
C ASP A 355 -28.65 20.31 -11.49
N GLY A 356 -28.24 19.80 -12.66
CA GLY A 356 -27.70 20.60 -13.76
C GLY A 356 -26.26 21.06 -13.59
N ILE A 357 -25.57 20.64 -12.53
CA ILE A 357 -24.14 20.88 -12.28
C ILE A 357 -23.36 19.64 -12.70
N GLU A 358 -22.37 19.83 -13.57
CA GLU A 358 -21.42 18.77 -13.92
C GLU A 358 -20.33 18.68 -12.85
N VAL A 359 -20.18 17.48 -12.29
CA VAL A 359 -19.16 17.14 -11.29
C VAL A 359 -18.18 16.16 -11.91
N ASN A 360 -16.89 16.48 -11.84
CA ASN A 360 -15.79 15.74 -12.44
C ASN A 360 -14.57 15.73 -11.50
N ALA A 361 -13.51 15.03 -11.89
CA ALA A 361 -12.30 14.89 -11.07
C ALA A 361 -11.57 16.21 -10.77
N ASP A 362 -11.74 17.24 -11.58
CA ASP A 362 -11.05 18.52 -11.38
C ASP A 362 -11.81 19.44 -10.42
N ASN A 363 -13.13 19.29 -10.31
CA ASN A 363 -14.00 20.22 -9.57
C ASN A 363 -14.75 19.58 -8.39
N ALA A 364 -14.73 18.25 -8.24
CA ALA A 364 -15.50 17.55 -7.23
C ALA A 364 -15.23 18.07 -5.81
N LEU A 365 -13.96 18.22 -5.44
CA LEU A 365 -13.57 18.72 -4.11
C LEU A 365 -14.09 20.13 -3.86
N GLN A 366 -13.85 21.05 -4.79
CA GLN A 366 -14.32 22.44 -4.65
C GLN A 366 -15.86 22.50 -4.55
N ILE A 367 -16.55 21.74 -5.39
CA ILE A 367 -18.02 21.75 -5.45
C ILE A 367 -18.61 21.19 -4.16
N LEU A 368 -18.15 20.01 -3.74
CA LEU A 368 -18.72 19.25 -2.62
C LEU A 368 -18.34 19.83 -1.26
N LEU A 369 -17.12 20.36 -1.12
CA LEU A 369 -16.58 20.76 0.18
C LEU A 369 -16.67 22.28 0.43
N SER A 370 -16.91 23.10 -0.60
CA SER A 370 -16.94 24.57 -0.47
C SER A 370 -18.11 25.23 -1.19
N ASP A 371 -18.19 25.16 -2.53
CA ASP A 371 -19.13 25.95 -3.32
C ASP A 371 -20.60 25.69 -2.95
N THR A 372 -20.98 24.45 -2.65
CA THR A 372 -22.35 24.10 -2.26
C THR A 372 -22.83 24.88 -1.02
N TYR A 373 -21.93 25.12 -0.06
CA TYR A 373 -22.21 25.84 1.18
C TYR A 373 -22.18 27.37 1.03
N LEU A 374 -21.47 27.87 0.01
CA LEU A 374 -21.48 29.29 -0.36
C LEU A 374 -22.76 29.67 -1.11
N ARG A 375 -23.28 28.77 -1.96
CA ARG A 375 -24.48 29.01 -2.80
C ARG A 375 -25.78 28.97 -2.01
N ASN A 376 -25.80 28.31 -0.84
CA ASN A 376 -26.99 28.14 0.01
C ASN A 376 -26.81 28.81 1.39
N PRO A 377 -26.60 30.13 1.48
CA PRO A 377 -26.19 30.80 2.72
C PRO A 377 -27.24 30.83 3.86
N GLY A 378 -28.48 30.41 3.59
CA GLY A 378 -29.60 30.49 4.52
C GLY A 378 -30.22 29.15 4.92
N ASP A 379 -29.77 28.04 4.34
CA ASP A 379 -30.32 26.71 4.57
C ASP A 379 -29.26 25.62 4.26
N GLN A 380 -28.97 24.76 5.23
CA GLN A 380 -28.05 23.62 5.05
C GLN A 380 -28.69 22.50 4.24
N GLY A 381 -30.01 22.36 4.31
CA GLY A 381 -30.73 21.25 3.69
C GLY A 381 -30.41 21.06 2.20
N PRO A 382 -30.44 22.11 1.37
CA PRO A 382 -30.05 22.01 -0.04
C PRO A 382 -28.59 21.60 -0.26
N ALA A 383 -27.65 22.08 0.57
CA ALA A 383 -26.24 21.75 0.42
C ALA A 383 -25.97 20.27 0.75
N ASP A 384 -26.56 19.79 1.85
CA ASP A 384 -26.45 18.40 2.29
C ASP A 384 -27.16 17.45 1.31
N ALA A 385 -28.34 17.84 0.81
CA ALA A 385 -29.06 17.10 -0.22
C ALA A 385 -28.25 16.99 -1.51
N PHE A 386 -27.59 18.06 -1.94
CA PHE A 386 -26.73 18.06 -3.12
C PHE A 386 -25.50 17.16 -2.91
N PHE A 387 -24.87 17.21 -1.73
CA PHE A 387 -23.74 16.33 -1.38
C PHE A 387 -24.15 14.85 -1.41
N ALA A 388 -25.26 14.50 -0.77
CA ALA A 388 -25.78 13.14 -0.73
C ALA A 388 -26.16 12.63 -2.14
N ALA A 389 -26.87 13.45 -2.92
CA ALA A 389 -27.26 13.12 -4.28
C ALA A 389 -26.06 12.92 -5.21
N THR A 390 -25.04 13.78 -5.09
CA THR A 390 -23.81 13.65 -5.86
C THR A 390 -23.05 12.39 -5.48
N SER A 391 -22.81 12.16 -4.19
CA SER A 391 -22.12 10.96 -3.71
C SER A 391 -22.83 9.67 -4.16
N ALA A 392 -24.16 9.63 -4.06
CA ALA A 392 -24.95 8.50 -4.53
C ALA A 392 -24.88 8.33 -6.07
N THR A 393 -24.83 9.41 -6.84
CA THR A 393 -24.75 9.36 -8.31
C THR A 393 -23.38 8.88 -8.79
N VAL A 394 -22.29 9.36 -8.17
CA VAL A 394 -20.94 8.85 -8.41
C VAL A 394 -20.87 7.36 -8.07
N PHE A 395 -21.43 6.97 -6.92
CA PHE A 395 -21.45 5.56 -6.51
C PHE A 395 -22.30 4.68 -7.44
N GLN A 396 -23.45 5.17 -7.94
CA GLN A 396 -24.23 4.46 -8.98
C GLN A 396 -23.40 4.19 -10.23
N LYS A 397 -22.58 5.16 -10.63
CA LYS A 397 -21.67 5.01 -11.77
C LYS A 397 -20.58 3.97 -11.48
N LEU A 398 -20.02 3.98 -10.28
CA LEU A 398 -19.08 2.95 -9.83
C LEU A 398 -19.70 1.55 -9.90
N VAL A 399 -20.90 1.34 -9.35
CA VAL A 399 -21.51 -0.01 -9.37
C VAL A 399 -22.05 -0.45 -10.74
N SER A 400 -22.14 0.46 -11.71
CA SER A 400 -22.53 0.11 -13.08
C SER A 400 -21.48 -0.76 -13.80
N GLY A 401 -20.23 -0.72 -13.35
CA GLY A 401 -19.12 -1.49 -13.94
C GLY A 401 -18.61 -0.97 -15.29
N ASP A 402 -19.04 0.21 -15.75
CA ASP A 402 -18.62 0.77 -17.04
C ASP A 402 -17.31 1.58 -16.93
N TRP A 403 -16.24 0.91 -16.50
CA TRP A 403 -14.91 1.51 -16.28
C TRP A 403 -13.80 0.46 -16.41
N ASP A 404 -12.54 0.89 -16.31
CA ASP A 404 -11.36 0.01 -16.36
C ASP A 404 -11.05 -0.54 -14.96
N LEU A 405 -11.10 -1.86 -14.77
CA LEU A 405 -10.94 -2.48 -13.45
C LEU A 405 -9.58 -2.20 -12.83
N MET A 406 -8.50 -2.31 -13.60
CA MET A 406 -7.14 -2.10 -13.10
C MET A 406 -6.98 -0.68 -12.60
N LYS A 407 -7.43 0.32 -13.37
CA LYS A 407 -7.38 1.72 -12.92
C LYS A 407 -8.20 1.98 -11.67
N MET A 408 -9.32 1.28 -11.48
CA MET A 408 -10.13 1.42 -10.28
C MET A 408 -9.49 0.74 -9.06
N LEU A 409 -8.84 -0.41 -9.25
CA LEU A 409 -8.05 -1.05 -8.21
C LEU A 409 -6.90 -0.13 -7.77
N ASP A 410 -6.23 0.55 -8.70
CA ASP A 410 -5.21 1.56 -8.39
C ASP A 410 -5.79 2.70 -7.53
N VAL A 411 -7.00 3.19 -7.85
CA VAL A 411 -7.70 4.21 -7.06
C VAL A 411 -7.97 3.72 -5.63
N PHE A 412 -8.47 2.50 -5.45
CA PHE A 412 -8.77 1.97 -4.11
C PHE A 412 -7.51 1.62 -3.31
N ALA A 413 -6.46 1.11 -3.96
CA ALA A 413 -5.18 0.87 -3.32
C ALA A 413 -4.57 2.19 -2.81
N ALA A 414 -4.51 3.22 -3.67
CA ALA A 414 -4.06 4.55 -3.28
C ALA A 414 -4.93 5.15 -2.16
N ALA A 415 -6.25 4.98 -2.21
CA ALA A 415 -7.14 5.44 -1.17
C ALA A 415 -6.91 4.74 0.19
N GLY A 416 -6.58 3.45 0.18
CA GLY A 416 -6.18 2.70 1.38
C GLY A 416 -4.86 3.21 1.96
N GLU A 417 -3.82 3.35 1.13
CA GLU A 417 -2.52 3.91 1.53
C GLU A 417 -2.63 5.34 2.10
N GLN A 418 -3.49 6.15 1.49
CA GLN A 418 -3.77 7.52 1.94
C GLN A 418 -4.69 7.58 3.18
N GLN A 419 -5.13 6.43 3.71
CA GLN A 419 -6.02 6.31 4.87
C GLN A 419 -7.38 6.98 4.65
N ARG A 420 -7.88 6.99 3.40
CA ARG A 420 -9.15 7.61 2.99
C ARG A 420 -10.24 6.60 2.67
N LEU A 421 -9.88 5.33 2.49
CA LEU A 421 -10.80 4.22 2.30
C LEU A 421 -10.69 3.27 3.49
N TYR A 422 -11.83 3.03 4.14
CA TYR A 422 -11.92 2.06 5.24
C TYR A 422 -13.03 1.04 4.99
N GLY A 423 -12.83 -0.18 5.44
CA GLY A 423 -13.79 -1.28 5.32
C GLY A 423 -13.82 -2.11 6.60
N TRP A 424 -15.01 -2.47 7.06
CA TRP A 424 -15.22 -3.39 8.16
C TRP A 424 -16.35 -4.34 7.82
N PHE A 425 -16.18 -5.63 8.12
CA PHE A 425 -17.11 -6.70 7.80
C PHE A 425 -17.44 -7.51 9.06
N GLY A 426 -18.73 -7.79 9.25
CA GLY A 426 -19.22 -8.40 10.49
C GLY A 426 -18.90 -9.89 10.63
N ARG A 427 -18.41 -10.55 9.56
CA ARG A 427 -17.98 -11.96 9.58
C ARG A 427 -16.46 -12.02 9.55
N GLU A 428 -15.88 -12.89 10.37
CA GLU A 428 -14.43 -12.99 10.55
C GLU A 428 -13.69 -13.35 9.25
N ASP A 429 -14.26 -14.24 8.43
CA ASP A 429 -13.72 -14.60 7.12
C ASP A 429 -13.74 -13.42 6.15
N GLU A 430 -14.79 -12.61 6.16
CA GLU A 430 -14.91 -11.39 5.35
C GLU A 430 -14.00 -10.26 5.88
N GLU A 431 -13.78 -10.16 7.20
CA GLU A 431 -12.92 -9.14 7.81
C GLU A 431 -11.43 -9.34 7.50
N VAL A 432 -11.00 -10.58 7.25
CA VAL A 432 -9.64 -10.85 6.73
C VAL A 432 -9.39 -10.06 5.45
N VAL A 433 -10.39 -9.90 4.58
CA VAL A 433 -10.23 -9.14 3.33
C VAL A 433 -9.89 -7.68 3.61
N ALA A 434 -10.52 -7.04 4.59
CA ALA A 434 -10.21 -5.66 4.94
C ALA A 434 -8.76 -5.51 5.45
N ARG A 435 -8.29 -6.48 6.25
CA ARG A 435 -6.93 -6.51 6.80
C ARG A 435 -5.86 -6.73 5.73
N GLU A 436 -6.07 -7.72 4.86
CA GLU A 436 -5.15 -8.04 3.76
C GLU A 436 -5.03 -6.88 2.76
N LEU A 437 -6.13 -6.16 2.52
CA LEU A 437 -6.14 -4.97 1.68
C LEU A 437 -5.66 -3.70 2.39
N GLY A 438 -5.36 -3.76 3.70
CA GLY A 438 -4.91 -2.61 4.49
C GLY A 438 -5.97 -1.51 4.68
N ILE A 439 -7.25 -1.84 4.54
CA ILE A 439 -8.38 -0.89 4.67
C ILE A 439 -9.18 -1.09 5.97
N ASP A 440 -8.80 -2.01 6.86
CA ASP A 440 -9.56 -2.28 8.08
C ASP A 440 -9.65 -1.06 9.02
N GLY A 441 -8.64 -0.19 9.01
CA GLY A 441 -8.59 1.01 9.83
C GLY A 441 -8.57 0.75 11.33
N ALA A 442 -8.33 -0.50 11.76
CA ALA A 442 -8.11 -0.83 13.15
C ALA A 442 -6.78 -0.24 13.60
N MET A 443 -6.72 0.20 14.85
CA MET A 443 -5.44 0.50 15.46
C MET A 443 -4.71 -0.81 15.76
N LYS A 444 -3.39 -0.85 15.50
CA LYS A 444 -2.59 -2.05 15.75
C LYS A 444 -2.61 -2.42 17.25
N ALA A 445 -2.74 -3.71 17.53
CA ALA A 445 -2.89 -4.24 18.90
C ALA A 445 -1.53 -4.54 19.59
N ASP A 446 -0.47 -4.71 18.81
CA ASP A 446 0.89 -4.94 19.28
C ASP A 446 1.92 -4.16 18.43
N ASN A 447 3.21 -4.35 18.74
CA ASN A 447 4.32 -3.70 18.06
C ASN A 447 5.17 -4.68 17.23
N ALA A 448 4.72 -5.91 16.98
CA ALA A 448 5.57 -6.96 16.42
C ALA A 448 5.90 -6.72 14.94
N GLU A 449 4.87 -6.46 14.12
CA GLU A 449 5.03 -6.15 12.70
C GLU A 449 5.33 -4.67 12.48
N THR A 450 4.63 -3.80 13.20
CA THR A 450 4.83 -2.35 13.13
C THR A 450 4.54 -1.70 14.47
N THR A 451 5.32 -0.68 14.81
CA THR A 451 5.10 0.18 15.97
C THR A 451 4.30 1.41 15.52
N GLU A 452 2.98 1.31 15.57
CA GLU A 452 2.08 2.36 15.06
C GLU A 452 1.93 3.51 16.07
N VAL A 453 2.15 4.75 15.64
CA VAL A 453 1.72 5.99 16.34
C VAL A 453 0.53 6.61 15.64
N GLY A 454 -0.38 7.24 16.39
CA GLY A 454 -1.54 7.93 15.80
C GLY A 454 -1.64 9.39 16.24
N ILE A 455 -1.78 10.33 15.31
CA ILE A 455 -2.05 11.75 15.60
C ILE A 455 -3.17 12.28 14.70
N PHE A 456 -4.32 12.57 15.31
CA PHE A 456 -5.58 12.81 14.61
C PHE A 456 -6.18 14.16 14.96
N LEU A 457 -7.08 14.64 14.11
CA LEU A 457 -7.79 15.90 14.29
C LEU A 457 -9.30 15.64 14.33
N ASN A 458 -9.97 16.26 15.30
CA ASN A 458 -11.42 16.34 15.35
C ASN A 458 -11.83 17.82 15.43
N ASP A 459 -12.69 18.27 14.51
CA ASP A 459 -13.27 19.61 14.60
C ASP A 459 -14.17 19.71 15.86
N ALA A 460 -13.80 20.62 16.75
CA ALA A 460 -14.56 20.98 17.95
C ALA A 460 -15.27 22.33 17.80
N ALA A 461 -15.06 23.05 16.69
CA ALA A 461 -15.67 24.35 16.39
C ALA A 461 -17.09 24.24 15.83
N VAL A 462 -17.46 23.12 15.18
CA VAL A 462 -18.65 23.00 14.33
C VAL A 462 -18.53 24.02 13.19
N SER A 463 -17.67 23.69 12.22
CA SER A 463 -17.39 24.47 11.02
C SER A 463 -17.22 23.59 9.80
N LYS A 464 -17.10 24.24 8.63
CA LYS A 464 -16.57 23.64 7.40
C LYS A 464 -15.24 24.29 6.99
N LEU A 465 -14.50 24.81 7.97
CA LEU A 465 -13.28 25.59 7.71
C LEU A 465 -12.14 24.69 7.24
N GLU A 466 -12.17 23.40 7.60
CA GLU A 466 -11.09 22.46 7.37
C GLU A 466 -10.90 22.11 5.87
N TYR A 467 -11.77 22.61 4.99
CA TYR A 467 -11.46 22.71 3.56
C TYR A 467 -10.18 23.52 3.29
N TYR A 468 -9.89 24.53 4.12
CA TYR A 468 -8.71 25.38 4.03
C TYR A 468 -7.57 24.92 4.96
N LEU A 469 -7.70 23.76 5.61
CA LEU A 469 -6.68 23.21 6.49
C LEU A 469 -5.64 22.46 5.65
N SER A 470 -4.36 22.69 5.97
CA SER A 470 -3.26 21.84 5.50
C SER A 470 -2.46 21.35 6.70
N THR A 471 -1.94 20.13 6.60
CA THR A 471 -1.19 19.50 7.69
C THR A 471 0.11 18.85 7.21
N SER A 472 1.07 18.69 8.13
CA SER A 472 2.21 17.80 7.96
C SER A 472 2.49 17.06 9.27
N VAL A 473 3.04 15.85 9.19
CA VAL A 473 3.36 15.02 10.35
C VAL A 473 4.85 14.67 10.35
N ASP A 474 5.50 14.88 11.49
CA ASP A 474 6.91 14.59 11.68
C ASP A 474 7.08 13.65 12.88
N VAL A 475 7.80 12.54 12.67
CA VAL A 475 8.12 11.57 13.71
C VAL A 475 9.63 11.49 13.89
N SER A 476 10.06 11.64 15.14
CA SER A 476 11.45 11.47 15.55
C SER A 476 11.55 10.47 16.68
N CYS A 477 12.69 9.82 16.80
CA CYS A 477 12.91 8.79 17.82
C CYS A 477 14.24 9.03 18.52
N ASN A 478 14.28 8.71 19.82
CA ASN A 478 15.50 8.68 20.59
C ASN A 478 15.72 7.25 21.11
N PRO A 479 16.63 6.48 20.48
CA PRO A 479 16.92 5.10 20.86
C PRO A 479 17.45 4.93 22.29
N ALA A 480 18.21 5.92 22.79
CA ALA A 480 18.79 5.85 24.13
C ALA A 480 17.72 5.91 25.23
N ASP A 481 16.71 6.75 25.01
CA ASP A 481 15.60 6.93 25.96
C ASP A 481 14.37 6.06 25.60
N ARG A 482 14.45 5.28 24.52
CA ARG A 482 13.33 4.52 23.92
C ARG A 482 12.06 5.38 23.76
N THR A 483 12.20 6.58 23.24
CA THR A 483 11.08 7.49 23.00
C THR A 483 10.77 7.69 21.53
N VAL A 484 9.50 7.90 21.24
CA VAL A 484 8.99 8.39 19.96
C VAL A 484 8.30 9.72 20.19
N THR A 485 8.61 10.70 19.35
CA THR A 485 8.03 12.04 19.37
C THR A 485 7.34 12.30 18.03
N THR A 486 6.02 12.49 18.08
CA THR A 486 5.17 12.69 16.91
C THR A 486 4.59 14.10 16.96
N SER A 487 4.75 14.85 15.87
CA SER A 487 4.27 16.23 15.75
C SER A 487 3.33 16.37 14.57
N ILE A 488 2.26 17.14 14.75
CA ILE A 488 1.40 17.60 13.65
C ILE A 488 1.49 19.11 13.54
N THR A 489 1.84 19.59 12.35
CA THR A 489 1.80 21.01 12.01
C THR A 489 0.54 21.28 11.22
N MET A 490 -0.21 22.31 11.59
CA MET A 490 -1.52 22.66 11.04
C MET A 490 -1.49 24.11 10.58
N THR A 491 -1.99 24.40 9.38
CA THR A 491 -2.10 25.76 8.84
C THR A 491 -3.51 26.05 8.37
N ASN A 492 -4.09 27.15 8.87
CA ASN A 492 -5.38 27.66 8.44
C ASN A 492 -5.18 28.68 7.31
N SER A 493 -5.47 28.27 6.07
CA SER A 493 -5.23 29.05 4.86
C SER A 493 -6.47 29.78 4.35
N VAL A 494 -7.48 30.03 5.20
CA VAL A 494 -8.66 30.81 4.80
C VAL A 494 -8.22 32.13 4.19
N ASP A 495 -8.58 32.37 2.94
CA ASP A 495 -8.11 33.51 2.15
C ASP A 495 -9.22 34.49 1.77
N ARG A 496 -10.47 34.21 2.17
CA ARG A 496 -11.67 34.97 1.81
C ARG A 496 -12.52 35.40 3.00
N ASP A 497 -13.33 36.43 2.79
CA ASP A 497 -14.18 37.05 3.82
C ASP A 497 -15.69 36.78 3.64
N ASP A 498 -16.10 36.29 2.47
CA ASP A 498 -17.49 36.04 2.09
C ASP A 498 -17.99 34.65 2.51
N LEU A 499 -17.49 34.14 3.63
CA LEU A 499 -17.89 32.85 4.18
C LEU A 499 -19.29 32.92 4.78
N THR A 500 -20.09 31.89 4.52
CA THR A 500 -21.44 31.75 5.07
C THR A 500 -21.39 31.21 6.50
N PHE A 501 -22.48 31.37 7.25
CA PHE A 501 -22.52 30.90 8.63
C PHE A 501 -22.38 29.37 8.78
N HIS A 502 -22.62 28.62 7.70
CA HIS A 502 -22.44 27.17 7.63
C HIS A 502 -20.97 26.76 7.56
N ILE A 503 -20.12 27.66 7.12
CA ILE A 503 -18.68 27.43 7.01
C ILE A 503 -17.97 27.92 8.28
N LEU A 504 -18.39 29.08 8.81
CA LEU A 504 -17.76 29.70 9.97
C LEU A 504 -17.84 28.82 11.22
N ALA A 505 -16.77 28.84 12.02
CA ALA A 505 -16.65 28.21 13.32
C ALA A 505 -17.63 28.78 14.34
N ARG A 506 -18.62 27.98 14.71
CA ARG A 506 -19.68 28.40 15.63
C ARG A 506 -19.22 28.46 17.08
N ARG A 507 -18.36 27.54 17.52
CA ARG A 507 -17.90 27.43 18.92
C ARG A 507 -16.63 28.24 19.18
N SER A 508 -15.78 28.48 18.19
CA SER A 508 -14.49 29.20 18.37
C SER A 508 -14.59 30.56 19.09
N PRO A 509 -15.60 31.41 18.85
CA PRO A 509 -15.76 32.67 19.59
C PRO A 509 -15.91 32.50 21.11
N SER A 510 -16.47 31.38 21.57
CA SER A 510 -16.60 31.07 23.00
C SER A 510 -15.27 30.75 23.67
N TYR A 511 -14.25 30.38 22.89
CA TYR A 511 -12.89 30.06 23.35
C TYR A 511 -11.88 31.17 23.06
N GLY A 512 -12.34 32.35 22.63
CA GLY A 512 -11.48 33.51 22.36
C GLY A 512 -10.98 33.61 20.91
N GLY A 513 -11.40 32.70 20.03
CA GLY A 513 -11.17 32.80 18.59
C GLY A 513 -12.19 33.69 17.87
N SER A 514 -12.11 33.70 16.54
CA SER A 514 -13.09 34.32 15.64
C SER A 514 -13.90 33.25 14.91
N GLY A 515 -14.89 33.68 14.10
CA GLY A 515 -15.64 32.75 13.25
C GLY A 515 -14.80 32.09 12.15
N THR A 516 -13.59 32.57 11.87
CA THR A 516 -12.65 31.97 10.92
C THR A 516 -11.49 31.23 11.60
N SER A 517 -11.52 31.14 12.93
CA SER A 517 -10.56 30.37 13.72
C SER A 517 -11.04 28.93 13.84
N MET A 518 -10.24 27.96 13.42
CA MET A 518 -10.53 26.54 13.63
C MET A 518 -10.29 26.20 15.10
N LEU A 519 -11.13 25.37 15.72
CA LEU A 519 -10.88 24.78 17.04
C LEU A 519 -10.70 23.28 16.85
N LEU A 520 -9.45 22.83 16.87
CA LEU A 520 -9.09 21.46 16.54
C LEU A 520 -8.72 20.70 17.82
N ASP A 521 -9.43 19.62 18.11
CA ASP A 521 -9.04 18.65 19.11
C ASP A 521 -7.98 17.72 18.50
N VAL A 522 -6.73 17.91 18.91
CA VAL A 522 -5.59 17.08 18.49
C VAL A 522 -5.55 15.86 19.38
N LEU A 523 -5.93 14.71 18.84
CA LEU A 523 -6.04 13.43 19.55
C LEU A 523 -4.85 12.54 19.20
N TYR A 524 -4.04 12.21 20.19
CA TYR A 524 -2.87 11.37 20.03
C TYR A 524 -3.07 10.00 20.69
N PHE A 525 -2.69 8.94 19.97
CA PHE A 525 -2.63 7.56 20.45
C PHE A 525 -1.18 7.08 20.49
N ALA A 526 -0.71 6.73 21.69
CA ALA A 526 0.59 6.12 21.86
C ALA A 526 0.62 4.69 21.26
N PRO A 527 1.81 4.17 20.93
CA PRO A 527 1.97 2.76 20.54
C PRO A 527 1.47 1.80 21.63
N PRO A 528 1.05 0.57 21.27
CA PRO A 528 0.63 -0.43 22.26
C PRO A 528 1.63 -0.59 23.41
N GLY A 529 1.15 -0.47 24.65
CA GLY A 529 1.98 -0.56 25.86
C GLY A 529 2.87 0.66 26.17
N ALA A 530 2.91 1.68 25.30
CA ALA A 530 3.67 2.90 25.53
C ALA A 530 2.92 3.86 26.48
N THR A 531 3.65 4.73 27.17
CA THR A 531 3.10 5.79 28.01
C THR A 531 3.34 7.16 27.38
N ILE A 532 2.40 8.09 27.53
CA ILE A 532 2.57 9.47 27.06
C ILE A 532 3.36 10.24 28.13
N ALA A 533 4.58 10.65 27.78
CA ALA A 533 5.48 11.36 28.68
C ALA A 533 5.23 12.87 28.71
N GLY A 534 4.71 13.43 27.62
CA GLY A 534 4.37 14.84 27.55
C GLY A 534 3.75 15.25 26.21
N VAL A 535 3.15 16.44 26.23
CA VAL A 535 2.61 17.16 25.08
C VAL A 535 3.16 18.58 25.09
N ASP A 536 3.44 19.15 23.92
CA ASP A 536 3.81 20.54 23.71
C ASP A 536 2.86 21.15 22.64
N PRO A 537 2.13 22.23 22.93
CA PRO A 537 2.06 22.92 24.22
C PRO A 537 1.50 22.01 25.33
N ALA A 538 1.96 22.22 26.57
CA ALA A 538 1.55 21.41 27.72
C ALA A 538 0.04 21.54 28.04
N GLU A 539 -0.58 22.65 27.63
CA GLU A 539 -2.01 22.92 27.75
C GLU A 539 -2.52 23.42 26.40
N GLY A 540 -3.73 22.98 26.02
CA GLY A 540 -4.46 23.53 24.87
C GLY A 540 -5.09 24.89 25.18
N ASP A 541 -5.60 25.57 24.15
CA ASP A 541 -6.26 26.88 24.32
C ASP A 541 -7.67 26.75 24.94
N ALA A 542 -8.31 25.58 24.77
CA ALA A 542 -9.58 25.23 25.40
C ALA A 542 -9.37 24.07 26.39
N GLN A 543 -8.91 24.40 27.60
CA GLN A 543 -8.45 23.41 28.59
C GLN A 543 -9.55 22.48 29.10
N ASP A 544 -10.81 22.92 29.10
CA ASP A 544 -11.98 22.11 29.46
C ASP A 544 -12.29 21.00 28.44
N LEU A 545 -11.68 21.08 27.25
CA LEU A 545 -11.77 20.04 26.22
C LEU A 545 -10.61 19.04 26.27
N ALA A 546 -9.60 19.23 27.12
CA ALA A 546 -8.49 18.30 27.24
C ALA A 546 -8.95 16.97 27.87
N ARG A 547 -8.60 15.84 27.22
CA ARG A 547 -9.02 14.50 27.64
C ARG A 547 -7.83 13.54 27.68
N THR A 548 -7.88 12.54 28.55
CA THR A 548 -6.87 11.48 28.63
C THR A 548 -7.54 10.20 29.12
N SER A 549 -7.36 9.13 28.37
CA SER A 549 -7.94 7.81 28.68
C SER A 549 -7.31 6.77 27.75
N THR A 550 -8.01 5.66 27.49
CA THR A 550 -7.56 4.58 26.62
C THR A 550 -8.65 4.09 25.68
N GLU A 551 -8.27 3.62 24.49
CA GLU A 551 -9.13 2.83 23.60
C GLU A 551 -8.37 1.56 23.23
N ASP A 552 -9.01 0.40 23.38
CA ASP A 552 -8.41 -0.93 23.16
C ASP A 552 -7.04 -1.12 23.83
N GLY A 553 -6.89 -0.56 25.04
CA GLY A 553 -5.67 -0.64 25.86
C GLY A 553 -4.54 0.31 25.43
N ARG A 554 -4.74 1.14 24.41
CA ARG A 554 -3.76 2.17 23.98
C ARG A 554 -3.99 3.46 24.73
N ASN A 555 -2.92 4.01 25.31
CA ASN A 555 -2.96 5.32 25.97
C ASN A 555 -3.19 6.42 24.95
N ALA A 556 -4.15 7.30 25.25
CA ALA A 556 -4.49 8.42 24.38
C ALA A 556 -4.72 9.70 25.18
N GLN A 557 -4.37 10.81 24.56
CA GLN A 557 -4.54 12.16 25.10
C GLN A 557 -4.98 13.10 23.99
N SER A 558 -5.90 14.00 24.30
CA SER A 558 -6.32 15.06 23.39
C SER A 558 -6.16 16.44 24.02
N ILE A 559 -5.73 17.41 23.21
CA ILE A 559 -5.75 18.84 23.57
C ILE A 559 -6.41 19.64 22.45
N ALA A 560 -7.19 20.65 22.82
CA ALA A 560 -7.85 21.53 21.86
C ALA A 560 -7.00 22.78 21.56
N VAL A 561 -6.80 23.06 20.28
CA VAL A 561 -5.98 24.16 19.78
C VAL A 561 -6.81 25.08 18.90
N LEU A 562 -6.74 26.39 19.18
CA LEU A 562 -7.26 27.43 18.30
C LEU A 562 -6.24 27.75 17.21
N LEU A 563 -6.69 27.70 15.96
CA LEU A 563 -5.88 28.03 14.79
C LEU A 563 -6.54 29.17 14.03
N ASP A 564 -6.08 30.39 14.29
CA ASP A 564 -6.58 31.60 13.65
C ASP A 564 -6.28 31.61 12.15
N ARG A 565 -7.06 32.39 11.40
CA ARG A 565 -6.84 32.61 9.97
C ARG A 565 -5.40 33.06 9.69
N GLY A 566 -4.74 32.38 8.75
CA GLY A 566 -3.35 32.65 8.36
C GLY A 566 -2.31 32.17 9.36
N GLN A 567 -2.72 31.49 10.44
CA GLN A 567 -1.82 30.95 11.45
C GLN A 567 -1.37 29.54 11.09
N THR A 568 -0.11 29.25 11.45
CA THR A 568 0.44 27.89 11.52
C THR A 568 0.80 27.57 12.96
N ARG A 569 0.42 26.39 13.45
CA ARG A 569 0.79 25.88 14.78
C ARG A 569 1.19 24.42 14.71
N THR A 570 2.02 24.01 15.65
CA THR A 570 2.45 22.61 15.80
C THR A 570 2.05 22.11 17.18
N VAL A 571 1.58 20.86 17.24
CA VAL A 571 1.38 20.11 18.49
C VAL A 571 2.25 18.87 18.45
N THR A 572 2.96 18.60 19.53
CA THR A 572 3.94 17.52 19.64
C THR A 572 3.64 16.65 20.85
N TYR A 573 3.58 15.34 20.65
CA TYR A 573 3.47 14.36 21.72
C TYR A 573 4.73 13.52 21.80
N THR A 574 5.16 13.18 23.01
CA THR A 574 6.27 12.25 23.24
C THR A 574 5.80 11.06 24.06
N SER A 575 6.11 9.86 23.60
CA SER A 575 5.81 8.60 24.27
C SER A 575 7.07 7.81 24.59
N VAL A 576 7.08 7.17 25.76
CA VAL A 576 8.08 6.15 26.14
C VAL A 576 7.56 4.80 25.70
N LEU A 577 8.30 4.13 24.82
CA LEU A 577 7.96 2.84 24.24
C LEU A 577 8.17 1.71 25.26
N PRO A 578 7.40 0.62 25.18
CA PRO A 578 7.60 -0.53 26.06
C PRO A 578 8.96 -1.20 25.81
N GLU A 579 9.40 -1.98 26.79
CA GLU A 579 10.51 -2.92 26.60
C GLU A 579 10.12 -4.04 25.62
N GLY A 580 11.12 -4.60 24.93
CA GLY A 580 10.93 -5.69 23.97
C GLY A 580 11.14 -5.30 22.51
N PRO A 581 10.91 -6.25 21.59
CA PRO A 581 11.07 -6.02 20.15
C PRO A 581 10.01 -5.05 19.64
N LEU A 582 10.40 -4.27 18.63
CA LEU A 582 9.58 -3.29 17.94
C LEU A 582 9.76 -3.50 16.43
N GLY A 583 8.66 -3.53 15.70
CA GLY A 583 8.65 -3.43 14.24
C GLY A 583 8.77 -1.98 13.78
N PRO A 584 9.02 -1.73 12.48
CA PRO A 584 9.12 -0.40 11.87
C PRO A 584 8.03 0.57 12.34
N ILE A 585 8.40 1.83 12.56
CA ILE A 585 7.44 2.89 12.90
C ILE A 585 6.49 3.10 11.72
N SER A 586 5.19 3.08 12.00
CA SER A 586 4.14 3.54 11.08
C SER A 586 3.33 4.65 11.73
N VAL A 587 2.67 5.46 10.90
CA VAL A 587 1.95 6.65 11.35
C VAL A 587 0.54 6.65 10.80
N ARG A 588 -0.44 6.82 11.69
CA ARG A 588 -1.81 7.13 11.33
C ARG A 588 -2.16 8.57 11.66
N TYR A 589 -2.93 9.18 10.77
CA TYR A 589 -3.33 10.58 10.87
C TYR A 589 -4.66 10.82 10.16
N SER A 590 -5.27 11.99 10.38
CA SER A 590 -6.51 12.37 9.70
C SER A 590 -6.24 12.87 8.27
N PRO A 591 -6.77 12.22 7.23
CA PRO A 591 -6.67 12.74 5.86
C PRO A 591 -7.39 14.09 5.73
N THR A 592 -6.72 15.08 5.14
CA THR A 592 -7.29 16.41 4.86
C THR A 592 -7.68 16.55 3.39
N VAL A 593 -8.22 17.70 2.97
CA VAL A 593 -8.49 17.95 1.53
C VAL A 593 -7.19 17.97 0.72
N THR A 594 -6.10 18.42 1.34
CA THR A 594 -4.76 18.41 0.75
C THR A 594 -3.97 17.17 1.19
N ASP A 595 -2.88 16.90 0.49
CA ASP A 595 -1.91 15.90 0.94
C ASP A 595 -1.31 16.30 2.29
N THR A 596 -1.10 15.30 3.16
CA THR A 596 -0.42 15.45 4.44
C THR A 596 0.96 14.80 4.33
N PRO A 597 2.05 15.57 4.16
CA PRO A 597 3.38 15.00 4.13
C PRO A 597 3.72 14.35 5.47
N VAL A 598 4.29 13.14 5.43
CA VAL A 598 4.77 12.42 6.61
C VAL A 598 6.27 12.21 6.52
N THR A 599 7.00 12.60 7.55
CA THR A 599 8.46 12.38 7.67
C THR A 599 8.76 11.55 8.90
N ILE A 600 9.43 10.40 8.71
CA ILE A 600 9.94 9.57 9.82
C ILE A 600 11.46 9.69 9.83
N ALA A 601 12.02 10.13 10.96
CA ALA A 601 13.46 10.35 11.09
C ALA A 601 14.24 9.01 11.00
N PRO A 602 15.41 8.97 10.33
CA PRO A 602 16.20 7.75 10.21
C PRO A 602 16.56 7.06 11.54
N ALA A 603 16.72 7.84 12.61
CA ALA A 603 17.00 7.33 13.96
C ALA A 603 15.90 6.39 14.49
N CYS A 604 14.69 6.42 13.93
CA CYS A 604 13.63 5.48 14.29
C CYS A 604 13.93 4.04 13.87
N ALA A 605 14.72 3.83 12.81
CA ALA A 605 15.15 2.49 12.41
C ALA A 605 16.11 1.84 13.43
N GLU A 606 16.75 2.63 14.30
CA GLU A 606 17.63 2.12 15.36
C GLU A 606 16.84 1.57 16.57
N LEU A 607 15.55 1.87 16.70
CA LEU A 607 14.67 1.31 17.73
C LEU A 607 14.19 -0.11 17.40
N THR A 608 14.17 -0.42 16.12
CA THR A 608 13.69 -1.70 15.59
C THR A 608 14.92 -2.59 15.42
N GLY A 609 14.83 -3.85 15.88
CA GLY A 609 15.95 -4.79 15.70
C GLY A 609 16.31 -4.97 14.22
N PRO A 610 17.49 -5.56 13.91
CA PRO A 610 17.84 -5.92 12.55
C PRO A 610 16.84 -6.92 11.93
#